data_AF-A0A7C6HXL4-F1
#
_entry.id   AF-A0A7C6HXL4-F1
#
_cell.length_a   1.000
_cell.length_b   1.000
_cell.length_c   1.000
_cell.angle_alpha   90.00
_cell.angle_beta   90.00
_cell.angle_gamma   90.00
#
_symmetry.space_group_name_H-M   'P 1'
#
loop_
_entity.id
_entity.type
_entity.pdbx_description
1 polymer ?
#
loop_
_entity_poly.entity_id
_entity_poly.type
_entity_poly.pdbx_seq_one_letter_code
_entity_poly.pdbx_strand_id
1 'polypeptide(L)'
;MLQNNFQKIQILKQKLEDPAYQDKIFQSKFYKKMAYTSIFTLENISYIIDEYLVSYKVERKKQEQLLLLFGLLQGIFAGIDALYSLSRSLGLNKILIGLNQNKVLKEIKRIRNDVVGHPTYRYYDNNTIGFCILDFDKMTESKISYSIYTDDSDDVERRTVDMIEVINSYLLETMTNLQSTSRFLDLKLNLEAVNLLDLATVLFNNYVNGEKDFKNLNQIKENYQKLMEIDNTNDRIIWRVNNINYLFNLEENKYVKHLTFLEIKKLYESLYDLERQVNSQARKQKLVFDGAADLNRLKRDLRKQKDKNYNLYNDYTHPLYLKFLKSLVKKLKQNKKYNDLANWLDKIIKENDQVLLYAFGSYLKYN
;
A
#
# COMPACT_ATOMS: atom_id res chain seq x y z
N MET A 1 -7.91 -12.55 -18.60
CA MET A 1 -7.33 -11.47 -17.78
C MET A 1 -6.04 -10.93 -18.39
N LEU A 2 -5.06 -11.79 -18.70
CA LEU A 2 -3.79 -11.38 -19.32
C LEU A 2 -3.95 -10.59 -20.62
N GLN A 3 -4.78 -11.05 -21.56
CA GLN A 3 -5.03 -10.34 -22.82
C GLN A 3 -5.60 -8.92 -22.60
N ASN A 4 -6.51 -8.76 -21.64
CA ASN A 4 -7.07 -7.44 -21.29
C ASN A 4 -5.98 -6.54 -20.67
N ASN A 5 -5.12 -7.10 -19.81
CA ASN A 5 -3.97 -6.37 -19.28
C ASN A 5 -3.04 -5.89 -20.42
N PHE A 6 -2.71 -6.76 -21.37
CA PHE A 6 -1.91 -6.42 -22.53
C PHE A 6 -2.55 -5.30 -23.38
N GLN A 7 -3.86 -5.38 -23.63
CA GLN A 7 -4.59 -4.32 -24.35
C GLN A 7 -4.48 -2.97 -23.63
N LYS A 8 -4.63 -2.94 -22.29
CA LYS A 8 -4.48 -1.70 -21.50
C LYS A 8 -3.04 -1.14 -21.56
N ILE A 9 -2.03 -2.01 -21.59
CA ILE A 9 -0.64 -1.60 -21.79
C ILE A 9 -0.49 -0.91 -23.16
N GLN A 10 -1.02 -1.51 -24.23
CA GLN A 10 -0.92 -0.93 -25.58
C GLN A 10 -1.66 0.41 -25.70
N ILE A 11 -2.86 0.52 -25.14
CA ILE A 11 -3.61 1.79 -25.10
C ILE A 11 -2.77 2.88 -24.42
N LEU A 12 -2.16 2.56 -23.28
CA LEU A 12 -1.36 3.52 -22.54
C LEU A 12 -0.07 3.89 -23.29
N LYS A 13 0.57 2.91 -23.94
CA LYS A 13 1.73 3.13 -24.81
C LYS A 13 1.41 4.11 -25.93
N GLN A 14 0.30 3.90 -26.64
CA GLN A 14 -0.18 4.80 -27.70
C GLN A 14 -0.41 6.22 -27.17
N LYS A 15 -1.09 6.37 -26.01
CA LYS A 15 -1.28 7.69 -25.38
C LYS A 15 0.04 8.37 -25.03
N LEU A 16 1.05 7.64 -24.55
CA LEU A 16 2.35 8.23 -24.25
C LEU A 16 3.10 8.65 -25.51
N GLU A 17 2.92 7.94 -26.63
CA GLU A 17 3.52 8.26 -27.94
C GLU A 17 2.84 9.43 -28.65
N ASP A 18 1.58 9.73 -28.33
CA ASP A 18 0.83 10.84 -28.88
C ASP A 18 1.43 12.22 -28.47
N PRO A 19 1.82 13.07 -29.45
CA PRO A 19 2.34 14.41 -29.18
C PRO A 19 1.45 15.27 -28.27
N ALA A 20 0.12 15.12 -28.34
CA ALA A 20 -0.82 15.88 -27.52
C ALA A 20 -0.61 15.65 -26.01
N TYR A 21 -0.21 14.44 -25.64
CA TYR A 21 0.09 14.04 -24.26
C TYR A 21 1.54 14.38 -23.86
N GLN A 22 2.48 14.43 -24.82
CA GLN A 22 3.91 14.56 -24.50
C GLN A 22 4.29 15.93 -23.91
N ASP A 23 3.77 17.02 -24.45
CA ASP A 23 4.22 18.38 -24.09
C ASP A 23 3.60 18.91 -22.80
N LYS A 24 2.47 18.34 -22.37
CA LYS A 24 1.68 18.83 -21.22
C LYS A 24 1.84 17.98 -19.96
N ILE A 25 2.30 16.73 -20.08
CA ILE A 25 2.16 15.75 -18.99
C ILE A 25 3.43 15.61 -18.16
N PHE A 26 4.59 15.57 -18.80
CA PHE A 26 5.83 15.28 -18.10
C PHE A 26 6.58 16.54 -17.71
N GLN A 27 7.00 16.61 -16.45
CA GLN A 27 7.80 17.72 -15.94
C GLN A 27 9.21 17.77 -16.55
N SER A 28 9.71 16.64 -17.08
CA SER A 28 11.04 16.56 -17.68
C SER A 28 11.16 15.37 -18.64
N LYS A 29 12.19 15.42 -19.51
CA LYS A 29 12.57 14.29 -20.38
C LYS A 29 12.87 13.01 -19.57
N PHE A 30 13.42 13.16 -18.36
CA PHE A 30 13.69 12.04 -17.46
C PHE A 30 12.39 11.33 -17.05
N TYR A 31 11.37 12.07 -16.61
CA TYR A 31 10.08 11.48 -16.24
C TYR A 31 9.37 10.85 -17.44
N LYS A 32 9.45 11.47 -18.63
CA LYS A 32 8.96 10.87 -19.87
C LYS A 32 9.62 9.51 -20.13
N LYS A 33 10.96 9.43 -20.08
CA LYS A 33 11.67 8.16 -20.31
C LYS A 33 11.34 7.11 -19.25
N MET A 34 11.20 7.54 -17.99
CA MET A 34 10.76 6.67 -16.90
C MET A 34 9.38 6.05 -17.17
N ALA A 35 8.42 6.82 -17.67
CA ALA A 35 7.09 6.31 -18.04
C ALA A 35 7.20 5.25 -19.14
N TYR A 36 7.92 5.53 -20.23
CA TYR A 36 8.13 4.57 -21.32
C TYR A 36 8.79 3.28 -20.87
N THR A 37 9.88 3.38 -20.10
CA THR A 37 10.57 2.20 -19.58
C THR A 37 9.64 1.39 -18.66
N SER A 38 8.78 2.06 -17.89
CA SER A 38 7.80 1.37 -17.05
C SER A 38 6.77 0.59 -17.87
N ILE A 39 6.20 1.19 -18.92
CA ILE A 39 5.27 0.52 -19.83
C ILE A 39 5.92 -0.66 -20.55
N PHE A 40 7.13 -0.48 -21.06
CA PHE A 40 7.89 -1.55 -21.71
C PHE A 40 8.19 -2.71 -20.74
N THR A 41 8.48 -2.40 -19.48
CA THR A 41 8.69 -3.42 -18.44
C THR A 41 7.41 -4.21 -18.18
N LEU A 42 6.26 -3.54 -18.07
CA LEU A 42 4.96 -4.20 -17.89
C LEU A 42 4.59 -5.10 -19.07
N GLU A 43 4.91 -4.67 -20.29
CA GLU A 43 4.75 -5.46 -21.52
C GLU A 43 5.59 -6.75 -21.45
N ASN A 44 6.87 -6.64 -21.13
CA ASN A 44 7.75 -7.80 -20.97
C ASN A 44 7.28 -8.79 -19.91
N ILE A 45 6.75 -8.28 -18.79
CA ILE A 45 6.22 -9.14 -17.72
C ILE A 45 4.97 -9.87 -18.16
N SER A 46 4.17 -9.28 -19.05
CA SER A 46 3.02 -9.97 -19.62
C SER A 46 3.46 -11.21 -20.43
N TYR A 47 4.57 -11.12 -21.17
CA TYR A 47 5.17 -12.29 -21.85
C TYR A 47 5.72 -13.33 -20.87
N ILE A 48 6.36 -12.91 -19.77
CA ILE A 48 6.82 -13.83 -18.71
C ILE A 48 5.64 -14.59 -18.10
N ILE A 49 4.53 -13.89 -17.81
CA ILE A 49 3.32 -14.51 -17.25
C ILE A 49 2.69 -15.45 -18.27
N ASP A 50 2.62 -15.07 -19.54
CA ASP A 50 2.07 -15.92 -20.60
C ASP A 50 2.84 -17.24 -20.71
N GLU A 51 4.17 -17.14 -20.81
CA GLU A 51 5.05 -18.30 -20.88
C GLU A 51 4.89 -19.17 -19.63
N TYR A 52 4.87 -18.58 -18.43
CA TYR A 52 4.64 -19.33 -17.21
C TYR A 52 3.30 -20.07 -17.25
N LEU A 53 2.21 -19.42 -17.68
CA LEU A 53 0.85 -19.99 -17.76
C LEU A 53 0.73 -21.15 -18.77
N VAL A 54 1.61 -21.23 -19.75
CA VAL A 54 1.75 -22.40 -20.62
C VAL A 54 2.63 -23.45 -19.96
N SER A 55 3.79 -23.04 -19.46
CA SER A 55 4.85 -23.92 -18.99
C SER A 55 4.56 -24.64 -17.66
N TYR A 56 3.72 -24.09 -16.78
CA TYR A 56 3.39 -24.71 -15.49
C TYR A 56 2.45 -25.93 -15.59
N LYS A 57 1.89 -26.19 -16.78
CA LYS A 57 0.97 -27.31 -17.03
C LYS A 57 1.68 -28.63 -17.35
N VAL A 58 2.99 -28.59 -17.51
CA VAL A 58 3.81 -29.74 -17.88
C VAL A 58 4.75 -30.03 -16.72
N GLU A 59 4.84 -31.30 -16.34
CA GLU A 59 5.81 -31.75 -15.33
C GLU A 59 7.23 -31.51 -15.83
N ARG A 60 8.06 -30.92 -14.96
CA ARG A 60 9.41 -30.48 -15.32
C ARG A 60 10.43 -30.98 -14.32
N LYS A 61 11.69 -30.98 -14.75
CA LYS A 61 12.81 -31.18 -13.81
C LYS A 61 12.81 -30.06 -12.78
N LYS A 62 13.18 -30.40 -11.54
CA LYS A 62 13.23 -29.48 -10.39
C LYS A 62 13.99 -28.17 -10.72
N GLN A 63 15.08 -28.25 -11.49
CA GLN A 63 15.87 -27.07 -11.89
C GLN A 63 15.09 -26.13 -12.82
N GLU A 64 14.33 -26.68 -13.76
CA GLU A 64 13.52 -25.90 -14.71
C GLU A 64 12.32 -25.27 -13.99
N GLN A 65 11.69 -26.01 -13.09
CA GLN A 65 10.62 -25.49 -12.23
C GLN A 65 11.11 -24.30 -11.41
N LEU A 66 12.30 -24.39 -10.81
CA LEU A 66 12.91 -23.27 -10.08
C LEU A 66 13.17 -22.07 -10.98
N LEU A 67 13.74 -22.27 -12.16
CA LEU A 67 14.00 -21.19 -13.11
C LEU A 67 12.71 -20.46 -13.49
N LEU A 68 11.63 -21.21 -13.77
CA LEU A 68 10.32 -20.64 -14.09
C LEU A 68 9.72 -19.86 -12.91
N LEU A 69 9.74 -20.43 -11.71
CA LEU A 69 9.21 -19.79 -10.51
C LEU A 69 9.99 -18.51 -10.17
N PHE A 70 11.32 -18.54 -10.21
CA PHE A 70 12.14 -17.36 -9.96
C PHE A 70 11.98 -16.31 -11.05
N GLY A 71 11.91 -16.72 -12.32
CA GLY A 71 11.62 -15.83 -13.44
C GLY A 71 10.28 -15.11 -13.27
N LEU A 72 9.23 -15.85 -12.91
CA LEU A 72 7.91 -15.28 -12.64
C LEU A 72 7.94 -14.31 -11.46
N LEU A 73 8.50 -14.71 -10.31
CA LEU A 73 8.59 -13.86 -9.13
C LEU A 73 9.34 -12.56 -9.43
N GLN A 74 10.50 -12.66 -10.08
CA GLN A 74 11.31 -11.51 -10.45
C GLN A 74 10.56 -10.60 -11.45
N GLY A 75 9.84 -11.19 -12.40
CA GLY A 75 8.95 -10.47 -13.32
C GLY A 75 7.87 -9.68 -12.57
N ILE A 76 7.13 -10.33 -11.67
CA ILE A 76 6.08 -9.67 -10.85
C ILE A 76 6.67 -8.54 -10.01
N PHE A 77 7.85 -8.72 -9.40
CA PHE A 77 8.51 -7.67 -8.62
C PHE A 77 8.93 -6.47 -9.47
N ALA A 78 9.50 -6.71 -10.64
CA ALA A 78 9.83 -5.66 -11.60
C ALA A 78 8.56 -4.92 -12.06
N GLY A 79 7.43 -5.63 -12.19
CA GLY A 79 6.15 -5.04 -12.60
C GLY A 79 5.55 -4.12 -11.56
N ILE A 80 5.60 -4.56 -10.30
CA ILE A 80 5.25 -3.73 -9.15
C ILE A 80 6.09 -2.44 -9.13
N ASP A 81 7.41 -2.56 -9.29
CA ASP A 81 8.32 -1.41 -9.28
C ASP A 81 8.09 -0.49 -10.52
N ALA A 82 7.70 -1.06 -11.66
CA ALA A 82 7.31 -0.33 -12.86
C ALA A 82 6.01 0.45 -12.66
N LEU A 83 5.00 -0.11 -11.99
CA LEU A 83 3.77 0.62 -11.63
C LEU A 83 4.08 1.84 -10.74
N TYR A 84 4.94 1.66 -9.73
CA TYR A 84 5.42 2.77 -8.88
C TYR A 84 6.15 3.85 -9.68
N SER A 85 7.01 3.43 -10.59
CA SER A 85 7.80 4.35 -11.42
C SER A 85 6.91 5.12 -12.40
N LEU A 86 5.91 4.45 -13.00
CA LEU A 86 4.90 5.07 -13.85
C LEU A 86 4.10 6.13 -13.09
N SER A 87 3.53 5.78 -11.94
CA SER A 87 2.76 6.73 -11.12
C SER A 87 3.61 7.92 -10.66
N ARG A 88 4.87 7.69 -10.28
CA ARG A 88 5.82 8.75 -9.93
C ARG A 88 6.13 9.66 -11.11
N SER A 89 6.30 9.11 -12.31
CA SER A 89 6.60 9.89 -13.52
C SER A 89 5.50 10.88 -13.87
N LEU A 90 4.27 10.59 -13.44
CA LEU A 90 3.08 11.42 -13.65
C LEU A 90 2.77 12.37 -12.49
N GLY A 91 3.62 12.40 -11.45
CA GLY A 91 3.40 13.22 -10.25
C GLY A 91 2.38 12.64 -9.26
N LEU A 92 1.80 11.48 -9.55
CA LEU A 92 0.79 10.80 -8.71
C LEU A 92 1.40 9.96 -7.59
N ASN A 93 2.72 9.77 -7.58
CA ASN A 93 3.46 9.02 -6.57
C ASN A 93 2.83 7.65 -6.27
N LYS A 94 2.17 7.51 -5.11
CA LYS A 94 1.58 6.25 -4.63
C LYS A 94 0.05 6.30 -4.58
N ILE A 95 -0.58 7.31 -5.18
CA ILE A 95 -2.04 7.51 -5.14
C ILE A 95 -2.73 6.31 -5.80
N LEU A 96 -2.31 5.95 -7.02
CA LEU A 96 -2.95 4.86 -7.78
C LEU A 96 -2.63 3.45 -7.24
N ILE A 97 -1.60 3.33 -6.40
CA ILE A 97 -1.01 2.02 -6.08
C ILE A 97 -1.42 1.52 -4.70
N GLY A 98 -2.25 0.48 -4.74
CA GLY A 98 -2.84 -0.25 -3.62
C GLY A 98 -2.09 -1.49 -3.13
N LEU A 99 -0.91 -1.80 -3.65
CA LEU A 99 -0.24 -3.10 -3.44
C LEU A 99 -0.06 -3.54 -1.97
N ASN A 100 0.10 -2.61 -1.03
CA ASN A 100 0.22 -2.96 0.39
C ASN A 100 -1.11 -3.43 1.04
N GLN A 101 -2.24 -3.22 0.36
CA GLN A 101 -3.58 -3.63 0.77
C GLN A 101 -3.98 -4.97 0.15
N ASN A 102 -3.43 -5.32 -1.03
CA ASN A 102 -3.61 -6.64 -1.61
C ASN A 102 -2.86 -7.69 -0.77
N LYS A 103 -3.61 -8.54 -0.05
CA LYS A 103 -3.04 -9.55 0.87
C LYS A 103 -2.09 -10.52 0.17
N VAL A 104 -2.45 -10.96 -1.03
CA VAL A 104 -1.66 -11.92 -1.82
C VAL A 104 -0.35 -11.28 -2.25
N LEU A 105 -0.39 -10.12 -2.91
CA LEU A 105 0.84 -9.46 -3.41
C LEU A 105 1.76 -9.00 -2.28
N LYS A 106 1.18 -8.68 -1.12
CA LYS A 106 1.92 -8.37 0.08
C LYS A 106 2.69 -9.57 0.63
N GLU A 107 2.12 -10.77 0.57
CA GLU A 107 2.80 -12.00 0.95
C GLU A 107 4.00 -12.27 0.03
N ILE A 108 3.86 -12.06 -1.29
CA ILE A 108 4.97 -12.21 -2.23
C ILE A 108 6.10 -11.20 -1.95
N LYS A 109 5.77 -9.99 -1.49
CA LYS A 109 6.81 -9.02 -1.09
C LYS A 109 7.68 -9.56 0.05
N ARG A 110 7.15 -10.40 0.94
CA ARG A 110 7.95 -11.11 1.95
C ARG A 110 8.82 -12.16 1.29
N ILE A 111 8.26 -12.94 0.36
CA ILE A 111 9.03 -13.90 -0.43
C ILE A 111 10.21 -13.22 -1.17
N ARG A 112 9.99 -12.07 -1.83
CA ARG A 112 11.03 -11.23 -2.46
C ARG A 112 12.18 -10.93 -1.52
N ASN A 113 11.82 -10.50 -0.32
CA ASN A 113 12.72 -9.90 0.63
C ASN A 113 13.44 -10.92 1.51
N ASP A 114 12.85 -12.10 1.70
CA ASP A 114 13.22 -13.04 2.76
C ASP A 114 13.52 -14.46 2.25
N VAL A 115 13.09 -14.81 1.03
CA VAL A 115 13.03 -16.21 0.55
C VAL A 115 13.79 -16.43 -0.77
N VAL A 116 13.75 -15.46 -1.68
CA VAL A 116 14.44 -15.56 -2.97
C VAL A 116 15.91 -15.16 -2.83
N GLY A 117 16.76 -16.14 -2.53
CA GLY A 117 18.17 -16.12 -2.96
C GLY A 117 19.23 -15.75 -1.92
N HIS A 118 18.89 -15.35 -0.70
CA HIS A 118 19.87 -15.23 0.37
C HIS A 118 19.28 -15.71 1.71
N PRO A 119 19.94 -16.65 2.44
CA PRO A 119 19.69 -16.85 3.86
C PRO A 119 20.16 -15.57 4.57
N THR A 120 19.34 -14.54 4.45
CA THR A 120 19.71 -13.22 4.92
C THR A 120 19.40 -13.22 6.39
N TYR A 121 20.44 -13.08 7.22
CA TYR A 121 20.29 -12.71 8.63
C TYR A 121 19.46 -11.43 8.68
N ARG A 122 18.16 -11.55 8.93
CA ARG A 122 17.35 -10.40 9.24
C ARG A 122 17.32 -10.26 10.74
N TYR A 123 17.83 -9.12 11.18
CA TYR A 123 17.41 -8.55 12.44
C TYR A 123 15.92 -8.27 12.29
N TYR A 124 15.08 -9.14 12.83
CA TYR A 124 13.78 -8.71 13.27
C TYR A 124 14.05 -7.76 14.44
N ASP A 125 13.43 -6.58 14.45
CA ASP A 125 13.82 -5.51 15.37
C ASP A 125 13.56 -5.94 16.83
N ASN A 126 14.62 -6.53 17.41
CA ASN A 126 14.87 -6.91 18.82
C ASN A 126 16.23 -7.62 19.01
N ASN A 127 17.10 -7.65 17.99
CA ASN A 127 18.20 -8.62 17.84
C ASN A 127 17.75 -10.08 17.62
N THR A 128 16.44 -10.37 17.53
CA THR A 128 15.96 -11.72 17.14
C THR A 128 16.33 -11.97 15.70
N ILE A 129 17.17 -12.98 15.49
CA ILE A 129 17.57 -13.41 14.16
C ILE A 129 16.49 -14.36 13.64
N GLY A 130 16.14 -14.21 12.38
CA GLY A 130 15.40 -15.26 11.71
C GLY A 130 15.67 -15.24 10.22
N PHE A 131 15.25 -16.31 9.56
CA PHE A 131 15.47 -16.52 8.15
C PHE A 131 14.32 -17.36 7.58
N CYS A 132 14.11 -17.24 6.27
CA CYS A 132 13.15 -18.09 5.58
C CYS A 132 13.90 -19.07 4.67
N ILE A 133 13.37 -20.29 4.54
CA ILE A 133 13.88 -21.30 3.61
C ILE A 133 12.75 -21.80 2.73
N LEU A 134 13.02 -21.90 1.44
CA LEU A 134 12.16 -22.57 0.47
C LEU A 134 12.12 -24.08 0.74
N ASP A 135 10.92 -24.63 0.89
CA ASP A 135 10.69 -26.08 1.04
C ASP A 135 10.51 -26.68 -0.35
N PHE A 136 11.63 -26.98 -1.01
CA PHE A 136 11.65 -27.46 -2.40
C PHE A 136 10.99 -28.81 -2.60
N ASP A 137 10.85 -29.62 -1.56
CA ASP A 137 10.27 -30.96 -1.67
C ASP A 137 8.74 -30.91 -1.67
N LYS A 138 8.16 -29.79 -1.23
CA LYS A 138 6.71 -29.54 -1.25
C LYS A 138 6.26 -28.57 -2.35
N MET A 139 7.19 -28.07 -3.17
CA MET A 139 6.84 -27.22 -4.28
C MET A 139 6.22 -28.00 -5.42
N THR A 140 5.25 -27.37 -6.08
CA THR A 140 4.71 -27.83 -7.37
C THR A 140 4.87 -26.71 -8.38
N GLU A 141 4.54 -26.99 -9.64
CA GLU A 141 4.63 -26.03 -10.74
C GLU A 141 3.84 -24.75 -10.46
N SER A 142 2.78 -24.85 -9.66
CA SER A 142 1.87 -23.75 -9.28
C SER A 142 1.97 -23.31 -7.82
N LYS A 143 2.79 -23.96 -6.97
CA LYS A 143 2.85 -23.67 -5.54
C LYS A 143 4.26 -23.55 -5.00
N ILE A 144 4.47 -22.50 -4.21
CA ILE A 144 5.72 -22.28 -3.47
C ILE A 144 5.46 -22.52 -1.98
N SER A 145 6.26 -23.39 -1.36
CA SER A 145 6.26 -23.58 0.08
C SER A 145 7.53 -23.00 0.70
N TYR A 146 7.40 -22.34 1.86
CA TYR A 146 8.52 -21.84 2.63
C TYR A 146 8.28 -21.94 4.13
N SER A 147 9.37 -22.04 4.88
CA SER A 147 9.39 -22.08 6.33
C SER A 147 10.07 -20.83 6.88
N ILE A 148 9.55 -20.27 7.97
CA ILE A 148 10.10 -19.12 8.69
C ILE A 148 10.66 -19.63 10.02
N TYR A 149 11.94 -19.35 10.26
CA TYR A 149 12.64 -19.70 11.50
C TYR A 149 12.96 -18.43 12.28
N THR A 150 12.77 -18.46 13.59
CA THR A 150 13.11 -17.35 14.49
C THR A 150 13.84 -17.86 15.73
N ASP A 151 14.85 -17.14 16.18
CA ASP A 151 15.71 -17.48 17.34
C ASP A 151 14.92 -17.61 18.67
N ASP A 152 13.74 -17.00 18.76
CA ASP A 152 12.93 -16.95 19.99
C ASP A 152 11.98 -18.16 20.17
N SER A 153 11.88 -19.08 19.21
CA SER A 153 10.96 -20.23 19.30
C SER A 153 11.38 -21.41 18.42
N ASP A 154 11.24 -22.63 18.94
CA ASP A 154 11.34 -23.88 18.16
C ASP A 154 10.20 -24.03 17.12
N ASP A 155 9.18 -23.17 17.19
CA ASP A 155 8.05 -23.16 16.27
C ASP A 155 8.47 -22.67 14.88
N VAL A 156 8.33 -23.56 13.89
CA VAL A 156 8.54 -23.26 12.47
C VAL A 156 7.21 -22.90 11.83
N GLU A 157 7.04 -21.63 11.47
CA GLU A 157 5.87 -21.20 10.70
C GLU A 157 6.03 -21.64 9.24
N ARG A 158 5.07 -22.42 8.73
CA ARG A 158 5.07 -22.90 7.35
C ARG A 158 3.99 -22.21 6.53
N ARG A 159 4.36 -21.80 5.32
CA ARG A 159 3.48 -21.08 4.39
C ARG A 159 3.53 -21.73 3.01
N THR A 160 2.40 -21.75 2.34
CA THR A 160 2.27 -22.20 0.96
C THR A 160 1.51 -21.13 0.19
N VAL A 161 2.08 -20.71 -0.94
CA VAL A 161 1.55 -19.65 -1.80
C VAL A 161 1.19 -20.24 -3.15
N ASP A 162 -0.03 -19.95 -3.60
CA ASP A 162 -0.52 -20.33 -4.92
C ASP A 162 -0.11 -19.27 -5.96
N MET A 163 0.69 -19.68 -6.94
CA MET A 163 1.23 -18.79 -7.97
C MET A 163 0.18 -18.32 -8.97
N ILE A 164 -0.91 -19.07 -9.15
CA ILE A 164 -2.03 -18.65 -10.01
C ILE A 164 -2.85 -17.56 -9.31
N GLU A 165 -3.08 -17.69 -8.00
CA GLU A 165 -3.69 -16.64 -7.19
C GLU A 165 -2.85 -15.35 -7.21
N VAL A 166 -1.53 -15.50 -7.10
CA VAL A 166 -0.54 -14.42 -7.23
C VAL A 166 -0.64 -13.72 -8.58
N ILE A 167 -0.62 -14.47 -9.69
CA ILE A 167 -0.74 -13.92 -11.05
C ILE A 167 -2.06 -13.16 -11.21
N ASN A 168 -3.18 -13.76 -10.80
CA ASN A 168 -4.49 -13.13 -10.91
C ASN A 168 -4.56 -11.85 -10.09
N SER A 169 -4.05 -11.87 -8.86
CA SER A 169 -3.97 -10.68 -8.00
C SER A 169 -3.12 -9.58 -8.62
N TYR A 170 -1.98 -9.94 -9.21
CA TYR A 170 -1.10 -8.99 -9.89
C TYR A 170 -1.77 -8.38 -11.13
N LEU A 171 -2.39 -9.21 -11.97
CA LEU A 171 -3.04 -8.76 -13.19
C LEU A 171 -4.24 -7.84 -12.89
N LEU A 172 -5.03 -8.14 -11.86
CA LEU A 172 -6.13 -7.29 -11.41
C LEU A 172 -5.62 -5.91 -10.97
N GLU A 173 -4.63 -5.86 -10.07
CA GLU A 173 -4.02 -4.60 -9.61
C GLU A 173 -3.43 -3.80 -10.78
N THR A 174 -2.71 -4.48 -11.67
CA THR A 174 -2.10 -3.85 -12.84
C THR A 174 -3.17 -3.30 -13.78
N MET A 175 -4.25 -4.03 -14.05
CA MET A 175 -5.35 -3.56 -14.89
C MET A 175 -6.03 -2.32 -14.31
N THR A 176 -6.30 -2.31 -13.00
CA THR A 176 -6.84 -1.12 -12.32
C THR A 176 -5.88 0.06 -12.44
N ASN A 177 -4.60 -0.12 -12.11
CA ASN A 177 -3.61 0.95 -12.19
C ASN A 177 -3.47 1.52 -13.62
N LEU A 178 -3.43 0.65 -14.64
CA LEU A 178 -3.36 1.08 -16.03
C LEU A 178 -4.61 1.85 -16.47
N GLN A 179 -5.80 1.41 -16.04
CA GLN A 179 -7.04 2.12 -16.31
C GLN A 179 -7.01 3.52 -15.67
N SER A 180 -6.73 3.60 -14.38
CA SER A 180 -6.67 4.87 -13.65
C SER A 180 -5.60 5.80 -14.19
N THR A 181 -4.47 5.25 -14.61
CA THR A 181 -3.40 6.01 -15.26
C THR A 181 -3.89 6.58 -16.60
N SER A 182 -4.48 5.74 -17.44
CA SER A 182 -5.05 6.15 -18.73
C SER A 182 -6.07 7.27 -18.56
N ARG A 183 -6.99 7.13 -17.60
CA ARG A 183 -8.00 8.14 -17.29
C ARG A 183 -7.38 9.44 -16.76
N PHE A 184 -6.37 9.34 -15.90
CA PHE A 184 -5.65 10.51 -15.42
C PHE A 184 -4.97 11.31 -16.54
N LEU A 185 -4.39 10.62 -17.53
CA LEU A 185 -3.80 11.30 -18.68
C LEU A 185 -4.85 12.13 -19.43
N ASP A 186 -6.07 11.60 -19.58
CA ASP A 186 -7.17 12.32 -20.23
C ASP A 186 -7.63 13.53 -19.41
N LEU A 187 -7.75 13.39 -18.09
CA LEU A 187 -8.06 14.50 -17.19
C LEU A 187 -7.04 15.63 -17.30
N LYS A 188 -5.75 15.27 -17.38
CA LYS A 188 -4.67 16.24 -17.51
C LYS A 188 -4.68 16.94 -18.87
N LEU A 189 -5.10 16.26 -19.92
CA LEU A 189 -5.23 16.85 -21.26
C LEU A 189 -6.42 17.80 -21.36
N ASN A 190 -7.57 17.39 -20.81
CA ASN A 190 -8.85 18.10 -20.92
C ASN A 190 -9.06 19.20 -19.86
N LEU A 191 -8.20 19.28 -18.84
CA LEU A 191 -8.32 20.21 -17.71
C LEU A 191 -9.69 20.14 -17.02
N GLU A 192 -10.26 18.95 -16.90
CA GLU A 192 -11.53 18.75 -16.20
C GLU A 192 -11.38 19.13 -14.72
N ALA A 193 -12.20 20.07 -14.25
CA ALA A 193 -12.20 20.49 -12.85
C ALA A 193 -12.75 19.36 -11.96
N VAL A 194 -12.05 19.06 -10.88
CA VAL A 194 -12.38 17.98 -9.96
C VAL A 194 -12.75 18.57 -8.60
N ASN A 195 -14.04 18.54 -8.26
CA ASN A 195 -14.55 19.06 -6.98
C ASN A 195 -14.35 18.07 -5.81
N LEU A 196 -13.23 17.33 -5.78
CA LEU A 196 -12.94 16.40 -4.69
C LEU A 196 -12.26 17.10 -3.51
N LEU A 197 -11.46 18.13 -3.77
CA LEU A 197 -10.72 18.85 -2.73
C LEU A 197 -11.63 19.72 -1.86
N ASP A 198 -12.65 20.38 -2.44
CA ASP A 198 -13.60 21.16 -1.63
C ASP A 198 -14.44 20.23 -0.75
N LEU A 199 -14.88 19.08 -1.28
CA LEU A 199 -15.57 18.06 -0.46
C LEU A 199 -14.70 17.59 0.71
N ALA A 200 -13.40 17.35 0.48
CA ALA A 200 -12.47 16.98 1.54
C ALA A 200 -12.24 18.12 2.57
N THR A 201 -12.30 19.37 2.11
CA THR A 201 -12.21 20.55 2.96
C THR A 201 -13.45 20.68 3.86
N VAL A 202 -14.65 20.51 3.30
CA VAL A 202 -15.90 20.51 4.06
C VAL A 202 -15.93 19.36 5.05
N LEU A 203 -15.55 18.15 4.63
CA LEU A 203 -15.41 16.99 5.52
C LEU A 203 -14.49 17.29 6.71
N PHE A 204 -13.34 17.93 6.47
CA PHE A 204 -12.42 18.34 7.52
C PHE A 204 -13.05 19.37 8.48
N ASN A 205 -13.67 20.43 7.95
CA ASN A 205 -14.26 21.48 8.77
C ASN A 205 -15.40 20.94 9.65
N ASN A 206 -16.27 20.11 9.08
CA ASN A 206 -17.35 19.45 9.81
C ASN A 206 -16.79 18.56 10.93
N TYR A 207 -15.72 17.81 10.64
CA TYR A 207 -15.06 16.96 11.63
C TYR A 207 -14.46 17.77 12.80
N VAL A 208 -13.81 18.90 12.52
CA VAL A 208 -13.29 19.80 13.57
C VAL A 208 -14.42 20.37 14.44
N ASN A 209 -15.58 20.63 13.85
CA ASN A 209 -16.79 21.09 14.53
C ASN A 209 -17.55 19.98 15.28
N GLY A 210 -17.03 18.74 15.28
CA GLY A 210 -17.62 17.61 16.00
C GLY A 210 -18.65 16.80 15.21
N GLU A 211 -18.76 17.03 13.90
CA GLU A 211 -19.72 16.33 13.03
C GLU A 211 -19.05 15.21 12.22
N LYS A 212 -19.68 14.03 12.21
CA LYS A 212 -19.27 12.89 11.39
C LYS A 212 -20.00 12.93 10.05
N ASP A 213 -19.38 13.55 9.05
CA ASP A 213 -19.99 13.81 7.75
C ASP A 213 -19.87 12.61 6.78
N PHE A 214 -20.74 11.61 6.98
CA PHE A 214 -20.84 10.44 6.09
C PHE A 214 -21.23 10.81 4.66
N LYS A 215 -22.00 11.90 4.48
CA LYS A 215 -22.50 12.32 3.17
C LYS A 215 -21.34 12.75 2.27
N ASN A 216 -20.52 13.70 2.70
CA ASN A 216 -19.38 14.15 1.91
C ASN A 216 -18.33 13.05 1.76
N LEU A 217 -18.15 12.19 2.77
CA LEU A 217 -17.25 11.05 2.67
C LEU A 217 -17.66 10.07 1.55
N ASN A 218 -18.95 9.72 1.48
CA ASN A 218 -19.47 8.86 0.41
C ASN A 218 -19.43 9.56 -0.96
N GLN A 219 -19.73 10.85 -1.01
CA GLN A 219 -19.66 11.62 -2.24
C GLN A 219 -18.23 11.71 -2.79
N ILE A 220 -17.21 11.87 -1.93
CA ILE A 220 -15.80 11.78 -2.34
C ILE A 220 -15.50 10.42 -3.00
N LYS A 221 -15.98 9.33 -2.38
CA LYS A 221 -15.80 7.98 -2.89
C LYS A 221 -16.40 7.83 -4.29
N GLU A 222 -17.69 8.11 -4.42
CA GLU A 222 -18.44 7.95 -5.67
C GLU A 222 -17.86 8.81 -6.79
N ASN A 223 -17.58 10.09 -6.49
CA ASN A 223 -16.99 11.01 -7.46
C ASN A 223 -15.59 10.55 -7.89
N TYR A 224 -14.76 10.06 -6.97
CA TYR A 224 -13.41 9.56 -7.31
C TYR A 224 -13.48 8.27 -8.13
N GLN A 225 -14.35 7.32 -7.77
CA GLN A 225 -14.53 6.08 -8.54
C GLN A 225 -14.99 6.38 -9.96
N LYS A 226 -15.95 7.29 -10.13
CA LYS A 226 -16.40 7.74 -11.44
C LYS A 226 -15.31 8.48 -12.21
N LEU A 227 -14.57 9.36 -11.55
CA LEU A 227 -13.51 10.17 -12.16
C LEU A 227 -12.38 9.30 -12.71
N MET A 228 -11.95 8.30 -11.95
CA MET A 228 -10.79 7.45 -12.23
C MET A 228 -11.15 6.10 -12.85
N GLU A 229 -12.44 5.81 -12.99
CA GLU A 229 -13.00 4.54 -13.47
C GLU A 229 -12.44 3.34 -12.68
N ILE A 230 -12.55 3.42 -11.34
CA ILE A 230 -12.02 2.43 -10.40
C ILE A 230 -13.15 1.67 -9.70
N ASP A 231 -13.14 0.36 -9.90
CA ASP A 231 -14.07 -0.57 -9.23
C ASP A 231 -13.43 -1.31 -8.04
N ASN A 232 -12.10 -1.18 -7.87
CA ASN A 232 -11.34 -1.93 -6.85
C ASN A 232 -11.22 -1.15 -5.53
N THR A 233 -11.35 -1.87 -4.41
CA THR A 233 -11.22 -1.35 -3.05
C THR A 233 -9.77 -1.15 -2.58
N ASN A 234 -8.79 -1.71 -3.29
CA ASN A 234 -7.37 -1.58 -2.93
C ASN A 234 -6.76 -0.21 -3.29
N ASP A 235 -7.43 0.60 -4.11
CA ASP A 235 -7.02 1.98 -4.39
C ASP A 235 -6.84 2.77 -3.08
N ARG A 236 -5.78 3.58 -3.01
CA ARG A 236 -5.38 4.24 -1.77
C ARG A 236 -6.41 5.24 -1.26
N ILE A 237 -7.05 6.00 -2.16
CA ILE A 237 -8.07 6.99 -1.79
C ILE A 237 -9.31 6.25 -1.29
N ILE A 238 -9.78 5.24 -2.03
CA ILE A 238 -10.92 4.41 -1.63
C ILE A 238 -10.68 3.74 -0.27
N TRP A 239 -9.51 3.17 -0.08
CA TRP A 239 -9.14 2.52 1.16
C TRP A 239 -9.08 3.52 2.35
N ARG A 240 -8.62 4.76 2.14
CA ARG A 240 -8.67 5.82 3.17
C ARG A 240 -10.10 6.20 3.52
N VAL A 241 -10.96 6.38 2.52
CA VAL A 241 -12.39 6.66 2.73
C VAL A 241 -13.00 5.55 3.60
N ASN A 242 -12.74 4.29 3.26
CA ASN A 242 -13.27 3.15 4.03
C ASN A 242 -12.77 3.16 5.49
N ASN A 243 -11.52 3.54 5.76
CA ASN A 243 -11.03 3.67 7.14
C ASN A 243 -11.73 4.81 7.88
N ILE A 244 -11.90 5.98 7.26
CA ILE A 244 -12.58 7.11 7.89
C ILE A 244 -14.02 6.70 8.23
N ASN A 245 -14.69 6.01 7.31
CA ASN A 245 -16.03 5.48 7.52
C ASN A 245 -16.08 4.50 8.70
N TYR A 246 -15.10 3.59 8.80
CA TYR A 246 -14.96 2.71 9.95
C TYR A 246 -14.79 3.51 11.26
N LEU A 247 -13.86 4.47 11.29
CA LEU A 247 -13.57 5.28 12.47
C LEU A 247 -14.75 6.17 12.89
N PHE A 248 -15.57 6.66 11.95
CA PHE A 248 -16.80 7.38 12.26
C PHE A 248 -17.82 6.51 13.00
N ASN A 249 -17.84 5.19 12.78
CA ASN A 249 -18.76 4.28 13.46
C ASN A 249 -18.30 3.86 14.87
N LEU A 250 -17.06 4.18 15.26
CA LEU A 250 -16.55 3.84 16.59
C LEU A 250 -17.03 4.81 17.67
N GLU A 251 -17.06 4.30 18.90
CA GLU A 251 -17.20 5.11 20.11
C GLU A 251 -16.04 6.12 20.20
N GLU A 252 -16.39 7.38 20.36
CA GLU A 252 -15.42 8.47 20.27
C GLU A 252 -14.61 8.60 21.56
N ASN A 253 -13.29 8.53 21.43
CA ASN A 253 -12.35 8.89 22.48
C ASN A 253 -11.21 9.74 21.87
N LYS A 254 -10.37 10.35 22.72
CA LYS A 254 -9.30 11.25 22.28
C LYS A 254 -8.34 10.63 21.24
N TYR A 255 -8.13 9.30 21.25
CA TYR A 255 -7.25 8.61 20.30
C TYR A 255 -7.94 8.35 18.98
N VAL A 256 -9.16 7.80 19.01
CA VAL A 256 -9.98 7.62 17.81
C VAL A 256 -10.14 8.97 17.11
N LYS A 257 -10.45 10.04 17.87
CA LYS A 257 -10.59 11.39 17.32
C LYS A 257 -9.33 11.86 16.59
N HIS A 258 -8.16 11.66 17.21
CA HIS A 258 -6.88 12.02 16.63
C HIS A 258 -6.53 11.22 15.37
N LEU A 259 -6.79 9.90 15.39
CA LEU A 259 -6.51 9.02 14.25
C LEU A 259 -7.45 9.28 13.08
N THR A 260 -8.72 9.58 13.33
CA THR A 260 -9.69 9.99 12.32
C THR A 260 -9.28 11.30 11.65
N PHE A 261 -8.91 12.33 12.43
CA PHE A 261 -8.36 13.57 11.87
C PHE A 261 -7.18 13.28 10.95
N LEU A 262 -6.25 12.42 11.38
CA LEU A 262 -5.08 12.10 10.58
C LEU A 262 -5.46 11.44 9.24
N GLU A 263 -6.40 10.49 9.23
CA GLU A 263 -6.82 9.85 7.99
C GLU A 263 -7.56 10.84 7.06
N ILE A 264 -8.38 11.74 7.60
CA ILE A 264 -8.97 12.85 6.83
C ILE A 264 -7.88 13.76 6.24
N LYS A 265 -6.88 14.15 7.04
CA LYS A 265 -5.77 14.98 6.58
C LYS A 265 -5.01 14.31 5.43
N LYS A 266 -4.72 13.03 5.55
CA LYS A 266 -4.00 12.29 4.50
C LYS A 266 -4.86 12.08 3.25
N LEU A 267 -6.18 11.93 3.39
CA LEU A 267 -7.12 11.91 2.27
C LEU A 267 -7.08 13.25 1.54
N TYR A 268 -7.22 14.37 2.26
CA TYR A 268 -7.10 15.72 1.74
C TYR A 268 -5.77 15.93 0.99
N GLU A 269 -4.64 15.53 1.57
CA GLU A 269 -3.34 15.66 0.91
C GLU A 269 -3.23 14.84 -0.38
N SER A 270 -3.83 13.65 -0.41
CA SER A 270 -3.83 12.80 -1.60
C SER A 270 -4.68 13.43 -2.72
N LEU A 271 -5.83 14.02 -2.37
CA LEU A 271 -6.71 14.72 -3.30
C LEU A 271 -6.10 16.04 -3.78
N TYR A 272 -5.42 16.77 -2.91
CA TYR A 272 -4.67 17.97 -3.26
C TYR A 272 -3.55 17.66 -4.26
N ASP A 273 -2.78 16.59 -4.02
CA ASP A 273 -1.69 16.19 -4.91
C ASP A 273 -2.24 15.80 -6.30
N LEU A 274 -3.39 15.12 -6.36
CA LEU A 274 -4.11 14.81 -7.60
C LEU A 274 -4.54 16.09 -8.33
N GLU A 275 -5.28 16.97 -7.64
CA GLU A 275 -5.80 18.20 -8.24
C GLU A 275 -4.66 19.10 -8.73
N ARG A 276 -3.57 19.22 -7.98
CA ARG A 276 -2.42 20.04 -8.39
C ARG A 276 -1.78 19.57 -9.70
N GLN A 277 -1.91 18.29 -10.06
CA GLN A 277 -1.39 17.81 -11.35
C GLN A 277 -2.24 18.24 -12.54
N VAL A 278 -3.53 18.55 -12.33
CA VAL A 278 -4.47 18.97 -13.39
C VAL A 278 -4.75 20.47 -13.34
N ASN A 279 -4.69 21.08 -12.14
CA ASN A 279 -4.92 22.48 -11.86
C ASN A 279 -3.74 23.04 -11.04
N SER A 280 -2.80 23.70 -11.73
CA SER A 280 -1.62 24.30 -11.08
C SER A 280 -1.94 25.40 -10.06
N GLN A 281 -3.15 25.97 -10.10
CA GLN A 281 -3.61 27.02 -9.18
C GLN A 281 -4.26 26.47 -7.90
N ALA A 282 -4.41 25.15 -7.78
CA ALA A 282 -4.97 24.53 -6.59
C ALA A 282 -4.20 24.94 -5.33
N ARG A 283 -4.91 25.46 -4.32
CA ARG A 283 -4.31 25.97 -3.08
C ARG A 283 -4.38 24.95 -1.97
N LYS A 284 -3.25 24.76 -1.28
CA LYS A 284 -3.19 23.87 -0.11
C LYS A 284 -3.64 24.62 1.14
N GLN A 285 -4.67 24.12 1.81
CA GLN A 285 -5.07 24.55 3.13
C GLN A 285 -4.20 23.87 4.20
N LYS A 286 -3.83 24.62 5.23
CA LYS A 286 -3.17 24.07 6.41
C LYS A 286 -4.24 23.47 7.33
N LEU A 287 -4.26 22.14 7.41
CA LEU A 287 -5.15 21.42 8.32
C LEU A 287 -4.48 21.28 9.69
N VAL A 288 -5.11 21.83 10.72
CA VAL A 288 -4.63 21.82 12.12
C VAL A 288 -5.69 21.20 13.01
N PHE A 289 -5.26 20.38 13.96
CA PHE A 289 -6.14 19.74 14.94
C PHE A 289 -5.39 19.49 16.24
N ASP A 290 -6.04 19.80 17.36
CA ASP A 290 -5.48 19.58 18.69
C ASP A 290 -5.51 18.10 19.03
N GLY A 291 -4.34 17.48 18.96
CA GLY A 291 -4.21 16.05 19.11
C GLY A 291 -4.10 15.53 20.54
N ALA A 292 -4.15 14.21 20.68
CA ALA A 292 -3.88 13.53 21.95
C ALA A 292 -2.41 13.75 22.37
N ALA A 293 -2.20 14.51 23.46
CA ALA A 293 -0.87 14.97 23.88
C ALA A 293 0.08 13.82 24.27
N ASP A 294 -0.45 12.75 24.87
CA ASP A 294 0.25 11.51 25.21
C ASP A 294 0.66 10.73 23.96
N LEU A 295 -0.17 10.68 22.93
CA LEU A 295 0.14 10.05 21.64
C LEU A 295 1.26 10.81 20.91
N ASN A 296 1.19 12.14 20.88
CA ASN A 296 2.25 13.01 20.35
C ASN A 296 3.57 12.85 21.12
N ARG A 297 3.47 12.72 22.44
CA ARG A 297 4.64 12.47 23.31
C ARG A 297 5.24 11.11 23.01
N LEU A 298 4.45 10.05 22.88
CA LEU A 298 4.92 8.70 22.56
C LEU A 298 5.73 8.72 21.25
N LYS A 299 5.16 9.27 20.18
CA LYS A 299 5.83 9.37 18.88
C LYS A 299 7.17 10.09 18.98
N ARG A 300 7.23 11.20 19.70
CA ARG A 300 8.47 11.96 19.93
C ARG A 300 9.50 11.13 20.69
N ASP A 301 9.07 10.42 21.73
CA ASP A 301 9.98 9.71 22.62
C ASP A 301 10.54 8.45 21.94
N LEU A 302 9.73 7.71 21.16
CA LEU A 302 10.19 6.61 20.32
C LEU A 302 11.26 7.07 19.30
N ARG A 303 11.06 8.25 18.69
CA ARG A 303 12.05 8.84 17.75
C ARG A 303 13.33 9.26 18.46
N LYS A 304 13.21 9.94 19.60
CA LYS A 304 14.37 10.43 20.38
C LYS A 304 15.23 9.29 20.91
N GLN A 305 14.58 8.22 21.40
CA GLN A 305 15.26 7.05 21.94
C GLN A 305 15.84 6.14 20.85
N LYS A 306 15.61 6.46 19.56
CA LYS A 306 15.95 5.60 18.43
C LYS A 306 15.51 4.16 18.69
N ASP A 307 14.26 3.99 19.14
CA ASP A 307 13.72 2.66 19.41
C ASP A 307 13.91 1.82 18.15
N LYS A 308 14.69 0.74 18.26
CA LYS A 308 15.04 -0.12 17.14
C LYS A 308 13.79 -0.69 16.47
N ASN A 309 12.70 -0.83 17.24
CA ASN A 309 11.46 -1.45 16.82
C ASN A 309 10.47 -0.44 16.24
N TYR A 310 10.86 0.83 16.13
CA TYR A 310 10.00 1.90 15.65
C TYR A 310 9.42 1.62 14.26
N ASN A 311 10.18 0.97 13.39
CA ASN A 311 9.72 0.60 12.05
C ASN A 311 8.66 -0.51 12.09
N LEU A 312 8.72 -1.43 13.07
CA LEU A 312 7.73 -2.49 13.23
C LEU A 312 6.40 -1.97 13.74
N TYR A 313 6.39 -0.97 14.63
CA TYR A 313 5.14 -0.33 15.07
C TYR A 313 4.37 0.33 13.92
N ASN A 314 5.01 0.54 12.76
CA ASN A 314 4.41 1.14 11.58
C ASN A 314 3.85 0.12 10.58
N ASP A 315 4.05 -1.18 10.78
CA ASP A 315 3.58 -2.25 9.89
C ASP A 315 2.71 -3.26 10.64
N TYR A 316 1.41 -2.97 10.72
CA TYR A 316 0.42 -3.79 11.42
C TYR A 316 0.33 -5.24 10.92
N THR A 317 0.83 -5.50 9.72
CA THR A 317 0.77 -6.85 9.14
C THR A 317 2.00 -7.67 9.40
N HIS A 318 3.09 -7.08 9.87
CA HIS A 318 4.31 -7.82 10.18
C HIS A 318 3.96 -8.99 11.12
N PRO A 319 4.43 -10.23 10.88
CA PRO A 319 4.04 -11.39 11.70
C PRO A 319 4.25 -11.17 13.20
N LEU A 320 5.34 -10.46 13.54
CA LEU A 320 5.68 -10.13 14.92
C LEU A 320 5.04 -8.84 15.46
N TYR A 321 4.23 -8.13 14.66
CA TYR A 321 3.66 -6.82 15.02
C TYR A 321 2.96 -6.84 16.39
N LEU A 322 2.06 -7.80 16.60
CA LEU A 322 1.30 -7.92 17.85
C LEU A 322 2.21 -8.25 19.04
N LYS A 323 3.24 -9.10 18.86
CA LYS A 323 4.24 -9.41 19.89
C LYS A 323 4.94 -8.12 20.35
N PHE A 324 5.37 -7.29 19.39
CA PHE A 324 6.07 -6.04 19.67
C PHE A 324 5.18 -4.98 20.29
N LEU A 325 3.96 -4.82 19.78
CA LEU A 325 3.02 -3.84 20.32
C LEU A 325 2.63 -4.19 21.77
N LYS A 326 2.45 -5.48 22.09
CA LYS A 326 2.25 -5.95 23.48
C LYS A 326 3.44 -5.59 24.39
N SER A 327 4.67 -5.75 23.90
CA SER A 327 5.87 -5.34 24.64
C SER A 327 5.92 -3.82 24.88
N LEU A 328 5.58 -3.02 23.86
CA LEU A 328 5.47 -1.57 23.99
C LEU A 328 4.43 -1.19 25.05
N VAL A 329 3.23 -1.78 25.00
CA VAL A 329 2.16 -1.56 25.97
C VAL A 329 2.64 -1.86 27.40
N LYS A 330 3.35 -2.97 27.61
CA LYS A 330 3.92 -3.31 28.93
C LYS A 330 4.88 -2.22 29.44
N LYS A 331 5.76 -1.69 28.58
CA LYS A 331 6.65 -0.57 28.92
C LYS A 331 5.86 0.71 29.24
N LEU A 332 4.83 1.02 28.45
CA LEU A 332 4.02 2.22 28.65
C LEU A 332 3.23 2.18 29.96
N LYS A 333 2.72 1.01 30.38
CA LYS A 333 2.02 0.83 31.67
C LYS A 333 2.90 1.15 32.88
N GLN A 334 4.23 1.05 32.77
CA GLN A 334 5.17 1.39 33.86
C GLN A 334 5.29 2.90 34.07
N ASN A 335 4.83 3.72 33.13
CA ASN A 335 4.93 5.17 33.19
C ASN A 335 3.53 5.80 33.24
N LYS A 336 3.19 6.39 34.39
CA LYS A 336 1.88 7.03 34.64
C LYS A 336 1.45 8.00 33.53
N LYS A 337 2.41 8.63 32.83
CA LYS A 337 2.15 9.56 31.72
C LYS A 337 1.46 8.93 30.50
N TYR A 338 1.51 7.61 30.34
CA TYR A 338 0.91 6.89 29.22
C TYR A 338 -0.18 5.90 29.64
N ASN A 339 -0.64 5.94 30.88
CA ASN A 339 -1.55 4.90 31.40
C ASN A 339 -2.81 4.75 30.54
N ASP A 340 -3.48 5.86 30.22
CA ASP A 340 -4.66 5.86 29.35
C ASP A 340 -4.36 5.29 27.96
N LEU A 341 -3.21 5.67 27.38
CA LEU A 341 -2.82 5.26 26.03
C LEU A 341 -2.49 3.77 26.02
N ALA A 342 -1.79 3.30 27.05
CA ALA A 342 -1.43 1.90 27.20
C ALA A 342 -2.67 1.03 27.39
N ASN A 343 -3.66 1.49 28.17
CA ASN A 343 -4.92 0.77 28.36
C ASN A 343 -5.77 0.75 27.08
N TRP A 344 -5.83 1.86 26.35
CA TRP A 344 -6.50 1.90 25.06
C TRP A 344 -5.81 0.99 24.03
N LEU A 345 -4.47 1.01 23.93
CA LEU A 345 -3.70 0.11 23.07
C LEU A 345 -3.90 -1.37 23.45
N ASP A 346 -3.94 -1.69 24.74
CA ASP A 346 -4.20 -3.05 25.22
C ASP A 346 -5.60 -3.55 24.80
N LYS A 347 -6.60 -2.66 24.82
CA LYS A 347 -7.98 -2.96 24.35
C LYS A 347 -7.98 -3.31 22.86
N ILE A 348 -7.45 -2.43 22.00
CA ILE A 348 -7.47 -2.66 20.54
C ILE A 348 -6.67 -3.91 20.13
N ILE A 349 -5.62 -4.28 20.88
CA ILE A 349 -4.85 -5.51 20.66
C ILE A 349 -5.69 -6.74 20.99
N LYS A 350 -6.43 -6.72 22.11
CA LYS A 350 -7.30 -7.85 22.53
C LYS A 350 -8.46 -8.05 21.56
N GLU A 351 -9.02 -6.96 21.05
CA GLU A 351 -10.10 -6.97 20.05
C GLU A 351 -9.58 -7.30 18.64
N ASN A 352 -8.25 -7.28 18.44
CA ASN A 352 -7.60 -7.48 17.15
C ASN A 352 -8.16 -6.55 16.06
N ASP A 353 -8.43 -5.29 16.43
CA ASP A 353 -8.98 -4.28 15.52
C ASP A 353 -7.92 -3.85 14.49
N GLN A 354 -7.95 -4.49 13.33
CA GLN A 354 -6.95 -4.28 12.28
C GLN A 354 -6.93 -2.84 11.75
N VAL A 355 -8.07 -2.14 11.76
CA VAL A 355 -8.17 -0.77 11.23
C VAL A 355 -7.53 0.21 12.22
N LEU A 356 -7.83 0.09 13.52
CA LEU A 356 -7.20 0.91 14.55
C LEU A 356 -5.70 0.61 14.69
N LEU A 357 -5.31 -0.66 14.63
CA LEU A 357 -3.91 -1.06 14.66
C LEU A 357 -3.14 -0.48 13.47
N TYR A 358 -3.72 -0.53 12.26
CA TYR A 358 -3.17 0.16 11.11
C TYR A 358 -3.06 1.68 11.36
N ALA A 359 -4.15 2.32 11.80
CA ALA A 359 -4.22 3.77 11.92
C ALA A 359 -3.19 4.29 12.93
N PHE A 360 -3.00 3.57 14.03
CA PHE A 360 -1.96 3.82 15.02
C PHE A 360 -0.54 3.73 14.40
N GLY A 361 -0.22 2.64 13.71
CA GLY A 361 1.09 2.50 13.06
C GLY A 361 1.32 3.54 11.96
N SER A 362 0.26 3.88 11.21
CA SER A 362 0.29 4.93 10.20
C SER A 362 0.51 6.31 10.81
N TYR A 363 -0.02 6.58 12.00
CA TYR A 363 0.23 7.80 12.77
C TYR A 363 1.68 7.92 13.22
N LEU A 364 2.26 6.83 13.75
CA LEU A 364 3.65 6.83 14.19
C LEU A 364 4.58 7.16 13.01
N LYS A 365 4.33 6.59 11.83
CA LYS A 365 5.12 6.83 10.61
C LYS A 365 4.96 8.24 10.02
N TYR A 366 3.76 8.80 10.07
CA TYR A 366 3.45 10.06 9.41
C TYR A 366 4.28 11.21 10.01
N ASN A 367 4.74 12.18 9.22
CA ASN A 367 5.56 13.29 9.72
C ASN A 367 4.72 14.52 10.01
#